data_AF-A0A2X1VJ02-F1
#
_entry.id   AF-A0A2X1VJ02-F1
#
_cell.length_a   1.000
_cell.length_b   1.000
_cell.length_c   1.000
_cell.angle_alpha   90.00
_cell.angle_beta   90.00
_cell.angle_gamma   90.00
#
_symmetry.space_group_name_H-M   'P 1'
#
loop_
_entity.id
_entity.type
_entity.pdbx_description
1 polymer ?
#
loop_
_entity_poly.entity_id
_entity_poly.type
_entity_poly.pdbx_seq_one_letter_code
_entity_poly.pdbx_strand_id
1 'polypeptide(L)'
;MIETASLSEIELSAYCREKGLYPEQLKRWKSECLQSFDQSKAQAQALRKELQATRQENKTLQREIRRKEKALAEAAALLMLRKKLNALWEESEDE
;
A
#
# COMPACT_ATOMS: atom_id res chain seq x y z
N MET A 1 13.32 -12.96 28.11
CA MET A 1 12.22 -12.06 28.55
C MET A 1 11.10 -12.80 29.27
N ILE A 2 10.69 -14.00 28.83
CA ILE A 2 9.67 -14.81 29.52
C ILE A 2 10.14 -15.23 30.92
N GLU A 3 11.40 -15.63 31.05
CA GLU A 3 12.00 -16.07 32.32
C GLU A 3 12.00 -15.00 33.41
N THR A 4 12.13 -13.72 33.05
CA THR A 4 12.11 -12.58 33.97
C THR A 4 10.72 -11.95 34.14
N ALA A 5 9.72 -12.42 33.40
CA ALA A 5 8.38 -11.82 33.40
C ALA A 5 7.59 -12.11 34.69
N SER A 6 7.86 -13.26 35.33
CA SER A 6 7.20 -13.71 36.56
C SER A 6 8.05 -13.51 37.82
N LEU A 7 9.28 -13.02 37.70
CA LEU A 7 10.19 -12.83 38.84
C LEU A 7 9.82 -11.57 39.63
N SER A 8 9.84 -11.69 40.96
CA SER A 8 9.81 -10.54 41.87
C SER A 8 11.10 -9.71 41.76
N GLU A 9 11.12 -8.49 42.30
CA GLU A 9 12.29 -7.60 42.18
C GLU A 9 13.56 -8.16 42.85
N ILE A 10 13.39 -8.98 43.88
CA ILE A 10 14.49 -9.69 44.57
C ILE A 10 15.05 -10.80 43.67
N GLU A 11 14.18 -11.62 43.08
CA GLU A 11 14.56 -12.69 42.17
C GLU A 11 15.17 -12.16 40.87
N LEU A 12 14.64 -11.04 40.37
CA LEU A 12 15.20 -10.33 39.22
C LEU A 12 16.62 -9.84 39.53
N SER A 13 16.85 -9.30 40.72
CA SER A 13 18.17 -8.82 41.14
C SER A 13 19.18 -9.97 41.28
N ALA A 14 18.75 -11.11 41.82
CA ALA A 14 19.59 -12.32 41.90
C ALA A 14 19.92 -12.87 40.50
N TYR A 15 18.91 -12.97 39.63
CA TYR A 15 19.05 -13.39 38.24
C TYR A 15 20.01 -12.48 37.46
N CYS A 16 19.89 -11.16 37.65
CA CYS A 16 20.78 -10.17 37.05
C CYS A 16 22.25 -10.40 37.46
N ARG A 17 22.51 -10.66 38.75
CA ARG A 17 23.86 -10.95 39.26
C ARG A 17 24.44 -12.23 38.69
N GLU A 18 23.64 -13.28 38.59
CA GLU A 18 24.06 -14.57 38.02
C GLU A 18 24.42 -14.45 36.53
N LYS A 19 23.70 -13.59 35.79
CA LYS A 19 23.92 -13.37 34.35
C LYS A 19 24.89 -12.22 34.03
N GLY A 20 25.43 -11.52 35.04
CA GLY A 20 26.31 -10.37 34.83
C GLY A 20 25.61 -9.14 34.23
N LEU A 21 24.31 -9.00 34.44
CA LEU A 21 23.47 -7.91 33.93
C LEU A 21 23.03 -6.98 35.06
N TYR A 22 22.68 -5.74 34.74
CA TYR A 22 22.08 -4.81 35.69
C TYR A 22 20.55 -4.74 35.51
N PRO A 23 19.76 -4.69 36.60
CA PRO A 23 18.29 -4.56 36.53
C PRO A 23 17.83 -3.37 35.68
N GLU A 24 18.57 -2.27 35.71
CA GLU A 24 18.32 -1.06 34.93
C GLU A 24 18.45 -1.31 33.43
N GLN A 25 19.41 -2.14 33.00
CA GLN A 25 19.58 -2.52 31.59
C GLN A 25 18.40 -3.34 31.08
N LEU A 26 17.89 -4.28 31.90
CA LEU A 26 16.69 -5.06 31.58
C LEU A 26 15.43 -4.19 31.51
N LYS A 27 15.26 -3.27 32.47
CA LYS A 27 14.13 -2.31 32.46
C LYS A 27 14.18 -1.41 31.22
N ARG A 28 15.36 -0.88 30.88
CA ARG A 28 15.58 -0.06 29.69
C ARG A 28 15.29 -0.83 28.41
N TRP A 29 15.86 -2.02 28.25
CA TRP A 29 15.65 -2.85 27.08
C TRP A 29 14.17 -3.24 26.90
N LYS A 30 13.46 -3.57 28.00
CA LYS A 30 12.02 -3.84 27.97
C LYS A 30 11.22 -2.64 27.49
N SER A 31 11.55 -1.44 27.98
CA SER A 31 10.91 -0.19 27.55
C SER A 31 11.16 0.09 26.07
N GLU A 32 12.40 -0.05 25.61
CA GLU A 32 12.77 0.14 24.20
C GLU A 32 12.04 -0.85 23.29
N CYS A 33 11.94 -2.13 23.67
CA CYS A 33 11.19 -3.13 22.91
C CYS A 33 9.69 -2.81 22.80
N LEU A 34 9.04 -2.39 23.91
CA LEU A 34 7.63 -2.03 23.89
C LEU A 34 7.38 -0.79 23.02
N GLN A 35 8.23 0.22 23.15
CA GLN A 35 8.14 1.44 22.36
C GLN A 35 8.32 1.17 20.86
N SER A 36 9.32 0.36 20.47
CA SER A 36 9.51 -0.02 19.07
C SER A 36 8.35 -0.84 18.51
N PHE A 37 7.74 -1.71 19.33
CA PHE A 37 6.58 -2.50 18.92
C PHE A 37 5.36 -1.61 18.65
N ASP A 38 5.07 -0.65 19.53
CA ASP A 38 3.96 0.29 19.35
C ASP A 38 4.16 1.18 18.13
N GLN A 39 5.40 1.67 17.93
CA GLN A 39 5.77 2.43 16.73
C GLN A 39 5.60 1.60 15.45
N SER A 40 6.04 0.34 15.45
CA SER A 40 5.89 -0.57 14.31
C SER A 40 4.41 -0.82 13.98
N LYS A 41 3.57 -1.01 15.00
CA LYS A 41 2.12 -1.20 14.82
C LYS A 41 1.45 0.04 14.22
N ALA A 42 1.81 1.24 14.70
CA ALA A 42 1.29 2.49 14.15
C ALA A 42 1.72 2.70 12.69
N GLN A 43 2.99 2.43 12.37
CA GLN A 43 3.51 2.49 10.99
C GLN A 43 2.81 1.50 10.07
N ALA A 44 2.62 0.25 10.50
CA ALA A 44 1.91 -0.77 9.72
C ALA A 44 0.46 -0.37 9.43
N GLN A 45 -0.22 0.27 10.41
CA GLN A 45 -1.58 0.75 10.21
C GLN A 45 -1.64 1.95 9.24
N ALA A 46 -0.69 2.88 9.32
CA ALA A 46 -0.59 4.00 8.38
C ALA A 46 -0.34 3.51 6.95
N LEU A 47 0.64 2.61 6.77
CA LEU A 47 0.97 2.02 5.47
C LEU A 47 -0.22 1.27 4.86
N ARG A 48 -1.00 0.55 5.68
CA ARG A 48 -2.20 -0.15 5.21
C ARG A 48 -3.28 0.82 4.70
N LYS A 49 -3.47 1.96 5.36
CA LYS A 49 -4.42 3.00 4.92
C LYS A 49 -3.96 3.63 3.61
N GLU A 50 -2.68 3.96 3.51
CA GLU A 50 -2.08 4.52 2.30
C GLU A 50 -2.22 3.55 1.13
N LEU A 51 -1.87 2.27 1.31
CA LEU A 51 -2.03 1.23 0.29
C LEU A 51 -3.48 1.09 -0.17
N GLN A 52 -4.45 1.20 0.74
CA GLN A 52 -5.87 1.15 0.38
C GLN A 52 -6.29 2.37 -0.43
N ALA A 53 -5.84 3.57 -0.06
CA ALA A 53 -6.10 4.81 -0.80
C ALA A 53 -5.52 4.73 -2.21
N THR A 54 -4.23 4.37 -2.35
CA THR A 54 -3.57 4.22 -3.65
C THR A 54 -4.24 3.17 -4.52
N ARG A 55 -4.67 2.04 -3.94
CA ARG A 55 -5.41 1.01 -4.70
C ARG A 55 -6.75 1.52 -5.20
N GLN A 56 -7.44 2.33 -4.40
CA GLN A 56 -8.73 2.90 -4.81
C GLN A 56 -8.55 3.92 -5.94
N GLU A 57 -7.55 4.80 -5.83
CA GLU A 57 -7.18 5.76 -6.87
C GLU A 57 -6.76 5.06 -8.16
N ASN A 58 -5.95 4.01 -8.05
CA ASN A 58 -5.54 3.23 -9.21
C ASN A 58 -6.76 2.62 -9.93
N LYS A 59 -7.73 2.10 -9.18
CA LYS A 59 -8.99 1.58 -9.74
C LYS A 59 -9.83 2.66 -10.41
N THR A 60 -9.90 3.87 -9.85
CA THR A 60 -10.67 4.97 -10.47
C THR A 60 -10.00 5.42 -11.76
N LEU A 61 -8.68 5.61 -11.74
CA LEU A 61 -7.91 5.98 -12.94
C LEU A 61 -8.04 4.92 -14.05
N GLN A 62 -7.95 3.63 -13.72
CA GLN A 62 -8.15 2.57 -14.70
C GLN A 62 -9.53 2.60 -15.36
N ARG A 63 -10.59 2.93 -14.61
CA ARG A 63 -11.94 3.07 -15.20
C ARG A 63 -12.03 4.27 -16.13
N GLU A 64 -11.43 5.39 -15.74
CA GLU A 64 -11.40 6.58 -16.59
C GLU A 64 -10.66 6.34 -17.89
N ILE A 65 -9.50 5.66 -17.83
CA ILE A 65 -8.74 5.25 -19.01
C ILE A 65 -9.63 4.42 -19.94
N ARG A 66 -10.28 3.36 -19.43
CA ARG A 66 -11.17 2.51 -20.25
C ARG A 66 -12.31 3.29 -20.90
N ARG A 67 -12.92 4.23 -20.16
CA ARG A 67 -13.99 5.08 -20.70
C ARG A 67 -13.47 5.98 -21.82
N LYS A 68 -12.30 6.59 -21.63
CA LYS A 68 -11.66 7.46 -22.63
C LYS A 68 -11.24 6.66 -23.87
N GLU A 69 -10.67 5.47 -23.70
CA GLU A 69 -10.31 4.57 -24.80
C GLU A 69 -11.55 4.13 -25.60
N LYS A 70 -12.66 3.80 -24.94
CA LYS A 70 -13.92 3.47 -25.63
C LYS A 70 -14.44 4.65 -26.46
N ALA A 71 -14.50 5.85 -25.88
CA ALA A 71 -14.93 7.04 -26.60
C ALA A 71 -13.99 7.37 -27.78
N LEU A 72 -12.69 7.18 -27.61
CA LEU A 72 -11.70 7.36 -28.66
C LEU A 72 -11.87 6.33 -29.80
N ALA A 73 -12.14 5.07 -29.46
CA ALA A 73 -12.43 4.04 -30.44
C ALA A 73 -13.72 4.32 -31.24
N GLU A 74 -14.77 4.78 -30.57
CA GLU A 74 -16.03 5.20 -31.22
C GLU A 74 -15.79 6.38 -32.18
N ALA A 75 -15.02 7.40 -31.75
CA ALA A 75 -14.66 8.53 -32.60
C ALA A 75 -13.83 8.09 -33.83
N ALA A 76 -12.85 7.20 -33.63
CA ALA A 76 -12.06 6.64 -34.74
C ALA A 76 -12.93 5.84 -35.73
N ALA A 77 -13.89 5.05 -35.23
CA ALA A 77 -14.82 4.31 -36.07
C ALA A 77 -15.70 5.25 -36.91
N LEU A 78 -16.23 6.32 -36.31
CA LEU A 78 -17.01 7.34 -37.04
C LEU A 78 -16.17 8.03 -38.14
N LEU A 79 -14.91 8.38 -37.85
CA LEU A 79 -14.01 8.95 -38.84
C LEU A 79 -13.73 7.99 -40.00
N MET A 80 -13.51 6.71 -39.71
CA MET A 80 -13.33 5.69 -40.75
C MET A 80 -14.57 5.51 -41.61
N LEU A 81 -15.76 5.45 -41.00
CA LEU A 81 -17.02 5.33 -41.74
C LEU A 81 -17.26 6.54 -42.64
N ARG A 82 -17.00 7.76 -42.15
CA ARG A 82 -17.09 8.97 -42.96
C ARG A 82 -16.12 8.94 -44.14
N LYS A 83 -14.88 8.51 -43.93
CA LYS A 83 -13.89 8.37 -45.00
C LYS A 83 -14.35 7.36 -46.06
N LYS A 84 -14.88 6.22 -45.64
CA LYS A 84 -15.41 5.20 -46.57
C LYS A 84 -16.62 5.71 -47.37
N LEU A 85 -17.53 6.43 -46.71
CA LEU A 85 -18.70 7.01 -47.38
C LEU A 85 -18.30 8.03 -48.45
N ASN A 86 -17.36 8.92 -48.12
CA ASN A 86 -16.84 9.89 -49.09
C ASN A 86 -16.20 9.19 -50.30
N ALA A 87 -15.38 8.14 -50.07
CA ALA A 87 -14.75 7.40 -51.15
C ALA A 87 -15.77 6.73 -52.08
N LEU A 88 -16.86 6.17 -51.54
CA LEU A 88 -17.94 5.59 -52.35
C LEU A 88 -18.65 6.64 -53.23
N TRP A 89 -18.81 7.86 -52.72
CA TRP A 89 -19.42 8.95 -53.50
C TRP A 89 -18.48 9.51 -54.55
N GLU A 90 -17.19 9.66 -54.25
CA GLU A 90 -16.17 10.06 -55.24
C GLU A 90 -16.05 9.03 -56.38
N GLU A 91 -16.04 7.73 -56.07
CA GLU A 91 -16.04 6.66 -57.09
C GLU A 91 -17.32 6.64 -57.96
N SER A 92 -18.44 7.16 -57.45
CA SER A 92 -19.70 7.23 -58.21
C SER A 92 -19.87 8.48 -59.08
N GLU A 93 -19.04 9.51 -58.86
CA GLU A 93 -19.05 10.75 -59.66
C GLU A 93 -18.08 10.69 -60.86
N ASP A 94 -17.15 9.71 -60.87
CA ASP A 94 -16.15 9.49 -61.93
C ASP A 94 -16.59 8.46 -63.01
N GLU A 95 -17.85 7.98 -62.97
CA GLU A 95 -18.53 7.24 -64.07
C GLU A 95 -19.47 8.15 -64.88
#